data_AF-A0A523T1C2-F1
#
_entry.id   AF-A0A523T1C2-F1
#
_cell.length_a   1.000
_cell.length_b   1.000
_cell.length_c   1.000
_cell.angle_alpha   90.00
_cell.angle_beta   90.00
_cell.angle_gamma   90.00
#
_symmetry.space_group_name_H-M   'P 1'
#
loop_
_entity.id
_entity.type
_entity.pdbx_description
1 polymer ?
#
loop_
_entity_poly.entity_id
_entity_poly.type
_entity_poly.pdbx_seq_one_letter_code
_entity_poly.pdbx_strand_id
1 'polypeptide(L)'
;MSSPIRPICVKCQREYKVKKQGVITELMTTFNGKPASYEIYDSDLWECPMCGHQIIGGFGQQPFAQHFEGNYQEVLKKVGKTYKCY
;
A
#
# COMPACT_ATOMS: atom_id res chain seq x y z
N MET A 1 -11.57 -19.03 -5.27
CA MET A 1 -10.94 -18.09 -6.22
C MET A 1 -11.66 -16.75 -6.07
N SER A 2 -11.05 -15.77 -5.43
CA SER A 2 -11.62 -14.42 -5.32
C SER A 2 -11.61 -13.76 -6.70
N SER A 3 -12.74 -13.18 -7.10
CA SER A 3 -12.85 -12.43 -8.36
C SER A 3 -11.80 -11.30 -8.40
N PRO A 4 -11.11 -11.06 -9.54
CA PRO A 4 -10.12 -10.01 -9.62
C PRO A 4 -10.77 -8.63 -9.43
N ILE A 5 -10.21 -7.84 -8.51
CA ILE A 5 -10.68 -6.48 -8.21
C ILE A 5 -10.46 -5.61 -9.46
N ARG A 6 -11.51 -4.92 -9.91
CA ARG A 6 -11.49 -3.97 -11.03
C ARG A 6 -11.77 -2.55 -10.52
N PRO A 7 -10.77 -1.82 -10.03
CA PRO A 7 -11.00 -0.49 -9.47
C PRO A 7 -11.43 0.50 -10.57
N ILE A 8 -12.49 1.25 -10.29
CA ILE A 8 -13.06 2.26 -11.20
C ILE A 8 -12.85 3.66 -10.61
N CYS A 9 -12.41 4.60 -11.43
CA CYS A 9 -12.33 6.00 -11.04
C CYS A 9 -13.74 6.58 -10.92
N VAL A 10 -14.13 7.00 -9.71
CA VAL A 10 -15.45 7.57 -9.42
C VAL A 10 -15.76 8.79 -10.31
N LYS A 11 -14.77 9.67 -10.52
CA LYS A 11 -14.93 10.88 -11.33
C LYS A 11 -15.04 10.59 -12.83
N CYS A 12 -14.24 9.66 -13.36
CA CYS A 12 -14.12 9.45 -14.81
C CYS A 12 -14.91 8.24 -15.33
N GLN A 13 -15.40 7.37 -14.44
CA GLN A 13 -16.09 6.12 -14.80
C GLN A 13 -15.24 5.26 -15.78
N ARG A 14 -13.95 5.15 -15.47
CA ARG A 14 -12.96 4.35 -16.21
C ARG A 14 -12.21 3.44 -15.26
N GLU A 15 -11.90 2.23 -15.74
CA GLU A 15 -10.99 1.32 -15.05
C GLU A 15 -9.62 1.97 -14.88
N TYR A 16 -9.05 1.88 -13.68
CA TYR A 16 -7.65 2.20 -13.48
C TYR A 16 -6.78 1.18 -14.23
N LYS A 17 -5.58 1.60 -14.60
CA LYS A 17 -4.54 0.72 -15.15
C LYS A 17 -3.33 0.72 -14.22
N VAL A 18 -2.64 -0.40 -14.17
CA VAL A 18 -1.39 -0.51 -13.41
C VAL A 18 -0.35 0.38 -14.06
N LYS A 19 0.16 1.34 -13.30
CA LYS A 19 1.24 2.25 -13.72
C LYS A 19 2.60 1.68 -13.35
N LYS A 20 2.72 1.10 -12.16
CA LYS A 20 3.95 0.48 -11.67
C LYS A 20 3.63 -0.70 -10.78
N GLN A 21 4.27 -1.83 -11.06
CA GLN A 21 4.19 -3.03 -10.22
C GLN A 21 5.27 -3.02 -9.14
N GLY A 22 5.04 -3.76 -8.04
CA GLY A 22 6.09 -4.01 -7.05
C GLY A 22 6.44 -2.78 -6.20
N VAL A 23 5.44 -2.01 -5.81
CA VAL A 23 5.55 -0.82 -4.95
C VAL A 23 5.36 -1.24 -3.50
N ILE A 24 6.37 -0.93 -2.68
CA ILE A 24 6.31 -1.16 -1.24
C ILE A 24 5.40 -0.13 -0.56
N THR A 25 4.29 -0.62 -0.01
CA THR A 25 3.30 0.20 0.70
C THR A 25 3.36 -0.06 2.19
N GLU A 26 3.21 1.01 2.96
CA GLU A 26 3.16 0.96 4.40
C GLU A 26 1.72 1.26 4.81
N LEU A 27 1.11 0.33 5.53
CA LEU A 27 -0.18 0.54 6.15
C LEU A 27 0.04 1.17 7.52
N MET A 28 -0.69 2.26 7.76
CA MET A 28 -0.72 2.96 9.03
C MET A 28 -1.94 2.50 9.82
N THR A 29 -1.77 2.31 11.12
CA THR A 29 -2.86 2.12 12.08
C THR A 29 -2.91 3.30 13.05
N THR A 30 -3.92 3.35 13.91
CA THR A 30 -3.98 4.32 15.01
C THR A 30 -3.63 3.60 16.31
N PHE A 31 -2.52 3.98 16.94
CA PHE A 31 -2.10 3.48 18.25
C PHE A 31 -2.08 4.63 19.25
N ASN A 32 -2.78 4.49 20.37
CA ASN A 32 -2.92 5.54 21.40
C ASN A 32 -3.36 6.91 20.85
N GLY A 33 -4.29 6.92 19.89
CA GLY A 33 -4.81 8.14 19.27
C GLY A 33 -3.87 8.78 18.24
N LYS A 34 -2.79 8.10 17.86
CA LYS A 34 -1.79 8.63 16.95
C LYS A 34 -1.49 7.66 15.80
N PRO A 35 -1.24 8.14 14.57
CA PRO A 35 -0.85 7.26 13.47
C PRO A 35 0.48 6.55 13.76
N ALA A 36 0.51 5.24 13.57
CA ALA A 36 1.66 4.38 13.76
C ALA A 36 1.80 3.40 12.58
N SER A 37 3.02 3.18 12.09
CA SER A 37 3.31 2.17 11.08
C SER A 37 2.94 0.77 11.59
N TYR A 38 2.15 0.02 10.80
CA TYR A 38 1.58 -1.26 11.23
C TYR A 38 2.09 -2.43 10.40
N GLU A 39 2.00 -2.33 9.07
CA GLU A 39 2.34 -3.43 8.15
C GLU A 39 2.99 -2.88 6.89
N ILE A 40 3.82 -3.71 6.26
CA ILE A 40 4.45 -3.42 4.97
C ILE A 40 3.96 -4.47 3.98
N TYR A 41 3.52 -4.03 2.81
CA TYR A 41 3.05 -4.90 1.73
C TYR A 41 3.80 -4.63 0.43
N ASP A 42 3.90 -5.68 -0.38
CA ASP A 42 4.06 -5.52 -1.81
C ASP A 42 2.69 -5.23 -2.44
N SER A 43 2.67 -4.26 -3.36
CA SER A 43 1.45 -3.73 -3.95
C SER A 43 1.75 -3.07 -5.28
N ASP A 44 0.73 -2.60 -5.99
CA ASP A 44 0.88 -1.94 -7.27
C ASP A 44 0.37 -0.49 -7.18
N LEU A 45 1.01 0.40 -7.93
CA LEU A 45 0.51 1.75 -8.20
C LEU A 45 -0.40 1.71 -9.41
N TRP A 46 -1.65 2.15 -9.23
CA TRP A 46 -2.66 2.23 -10.27
C TRP A 46 -2.96 3.69 -10.58
N GLU A 47 -3.19 4.00 -11.86
CA GLU A 47 -3.51 5.35 -12.32
C GLU A 47 -4.75 5.35 -13.21
N CYS A 48 -5.60 6.35 -13.03
CA CYS A 48 -6.72 6.61 -13.92
C CYS A 48 -6.18 7.22 -15.23
N PRO A 49 -6.41 6.59 -16.40
CA PRO A 49 -5.84 7.06 -17.66
C PRO A 49 -6.43 8.40 -18.14
N MET A 50 -7.53 8.85 -17.55
CA MET A 50 -8.20 10.10 -17.94
C MET A 50 -7.77 11.31 -17.11
N CYS A 51 -7.71 11.16 -15.79
CA CYS A 51 -7.46 12.29 -14.87
C CYS A 51 -6.15 12.19 -14.10
N GLY A 52 -5.40 11.10 -14.25
CA GLY A 52 -4.13 10.89 -13.56
C GLY A 52 -4.25 10.65 -12.05
N HIS A 53 -5.48 10.53 -11.50
CA HIS A 53 -5.65 10.15 -10.10
C HIS A 53 -5.02 8.78 -9.84
N GLN A 54 -4.36 8.64 -8.68
CA GLN A 54 -3.57 7.46 -8.32
C GLN A 54 -4.13 6.78 -7.08
N ILE A 55 -4.04 5.46 -7.05
CA ILE A 55 -4.36 4.62 -5.88
C ILE A 55 -3.31 3.52 -5.74
N ILE A 56 -3.18 2.96 -4.54
CA ILE A 56 -2.48 1.70 -4.31
C ILE A 56 -3.51 0.57 -4.29
N GLY A 57 -3.22 -0.52 -5.01
CA GLY A 57 -4.06 -1.71 -5.07
C GLY A 57 -3.21 -2.95 -5.34
N GLY A 58 -3.84 -4.12 -5.55
CA GLY A 58 -3.10 -5.35 -5.88
C GLY A 58 -2.18 -5.82 -4.75
N PHE A 59 -2.61 -5.69 -3.50
CA PHE A 59 -1.84 -6.13 -2.34
C PHE A 59 -1.53 -7.63 -2.41
N GLY A 60 -0.29 -7.99 -2.08
CA GLY A 60 0.10 -9.38 -1.84
C GLY A 60 -0.77 -10.03 -0.76
N GLN A 61 -0.88 -11.36 -0.78
CA GLN A 61 -1.74 -12.09 0.16
C GLN A 61 -1.32 -11.94 1.62
N GLN A 62 -0.04 -11.67 1.87
CA GLN A 62 0.52 -11.50 3.21
C GLN A 62 1.44 -10.27 3.22
N PRO A 63 1.56 -9.60 4.38
CA PRO A 63 2.53 -8.52 4.54
C PRO A 63 3.95 -9.07 4.41
N PHE A 64 4.83 -8.22 3.88
CA PHE A 64 6.26 -8.47 3.86
C PHE A 64 6.89 -8.38 5.25
N ALA A 65 6.36 -7.51 6.12
CA ALA A 65 6.72 -7.43 7.53
C ALA A 65 5.62 -6.75 8.37
N GLN A 66 5.54 -7.10 9.65
CA GLN A 66 4.55 -6.56 10.59
C GLN A 66 5.23 -5.91 11.81
N HIS A 67 4.60 -4.88 12.38
CA HIS A 67 5.20 -4.06 13.44
C HIS A 67 5.64 -4.82 14.71
N PHE A 68 5.04 -5.98 14.99
CA PHE A 68 5.37 -6.81 16.15
C PHE A 68 6.58 -7.74 15.91
N GLU A 69 7.05 -7.84 14.66
CA GLU A 69 8.23 -8.64 14.33
C GLU A 69 9.51 -7.91 14.73
N GLY A 70 10.47 -8.63 15.33
CA GLY A 70 11.70 -8.05 15.87
C GLY A 70 12.60 -7.37 14.83
N ASN A 71 12.44 -7.70 13.55
CA ASN A 71 13.19 -7.14 12.43
C ASN A 71 12.45 -6.02 11.67
N TYR A 72 11.27 -5.60 12.11
CA TYR A 72 10.43 -4.64 11.37
C TYR A 72 11.14 -3.31 11.06
N GLN A 73 11.88 -2.77 12.03
CA GLN A 73 12.63 -1.53 11.83
C GLN A 73 13.77 -1.67 10.82
N GLU A 74 14.41 -2.83 10.75
CA GLU A 74 15.45 -3.11 9.75
C GLU A 74 14.84 -3.20 8.36
N VAL A 75 13.68 -3.87 8.25
CA VAL A 75 12.94 -3.96 6.99
C VAL A 75 12.52 -2.59 6.50
N LEU A 76 11.96 -1.73 7.36
CA LEU A 76 11.61 -0.35 7.03
C LEU A 76 12.80 0.41 6.43
N LYS A 77 13.97 0.35 7.10
CA LYS A 77 15.19 1.00 6.61
C LYS A 77 15.61 0.47 5.24
N LYS A 78 15.56 -0.85 5.03
CA LYS A 78 15.92 -1.49 3.75
C LYS A 78 15.01 -1.05 2.61
N VAL A 79 13.72 -0.87 2.87
CA VAL A 79 12.76 -0.39 1.85
C VAL A 79 12.73 1.14 1.73
N GLY A 80 13.66 1.85 2.38
CA GLY A 80 13.79 3.30 2.30
C GLY A 80 12.67 4.06 3.03
N LYS A 81 11.97 3.41 3.97
CA LYS A 81 10.95 4.03 4.82
C LYS A 81 11.46 4.23 6.24
N THR A 82 10.88 5.20 6.93
CA THR A 82 11.19 5.49 8.33
C THR A 82 9.96 5.15 9.15
N TYR A 83 10.14 4.41 10.25
CA TYR A 83 9.05 4.16 11.21
C TYR A 83 8.47 5.50 11.67
N LYS A 84 7.15 5.65 11.55
CA LYS A 84 6.45 6.85 12.01
C LYS A 84 5.45 6.45 13.08
N CYS A 85 5.70 6.93 14.29
CA CYS A 85 4.71 7.03 15.35
C CYS A 85 4.62 8.52 15.65
N TYR A 86 3.49 9.13 15.26
CA TYR A 86 3.24 10.55 15.54
C TYR A 86 2.95 10.76 17.03
#